data_AF-A0A3C1FSG0-F1
#
_entry.id   AF-A0A3C1FSG0-F1
#
_cell.length_a   1.000
_cell.length_b   1.000
_cell.length_c   1.000
_cell.angle_alpha   90.00
_cell.angle_beta   90.00
_cell.angle_gamma   90.00
#
_symmetry.space_group_name_H-M   'P 1'
#
loop_
_entity.id
_entity.type
_entity.pdbx_description
1 polymer ?
#
loop_
_entity_poly.entity_id
_entity_poly.type
_entity_poly.pdbx_seq_one_letter_code
_entity_poly.pdbx_strand_id
1 'polypeptide(L)' 'MTRDAKILTFGCRLNSYESEIMRAHAAQAGLDDAVIVNSCAVT' A
#
# COMPACT_ATOMS: atom_id res chain seq x y z
N MET A 1 3.48 19.24 -7.44
CA MET A 1 2.55 18.49 -6.56
C MET A 1 2.85 17.02 -6.80
N THR A 2 3.76 16.43 -6.03
CA THR A 2 3.96 14.98 -6.06
C THR A 2 2.76 14.32 -5.41
N ARG A 3 2.21 13.30 -6.06
CA ARG A 3 1.07 12.53 -5.58
C ARG A 3 1.63 11.27 -4.93
N ASP A 4 1.52 11.16 -3.61
CA ASP A 4 1.92 9.96 -2.89
C ASP A 4 1.21 8.71 -3.44
N ALA A 5 1.87 7.55 -3.37
CA ALA A 5 1.26 6.28 -3.74
C ALA A 5 -0.04 6.01 -2.95
N LYS A 6 -1.12 5.72 -3.68
CA LYS A 6 -2.42 5.37 -3.10
C LYS A 6 -2.48 3.87 -2.82
N ILE A 7 -2.66 3.50 -1.56
CA ILE A 7 -2.76 2.09 -1.15
C ILE A 7 -4.23 1.76 -0.84
N LEU A 8 -4.74 0.74 -1.51
CA LEU A 8 -6.06 0.14 -1.28
C LEU A 8 -5.87 -1.23 -0.62
N THR A 9 -6.38 -1.38 0.59
CA THR A 9 -6.24 -2.62 1.37
C THR A 9 -7.56 -3.38 1.38
N PHE A 10 -7.52 -4.64 0.93
CA PHE A 10 -8.65 -5.57 0.92
C PHE A 10 -8.22 -6.89 1.55
N GLY A 11 -8.49 -7.10 2.83
CA GLY A 11 -8.11 -8.34 3.47
C GLY A 11 -8.31 -8.29 4.96
N CYS A 12 -7.46 -9.01 5.67
CA CYS A 12 -7.54 -9.11 7.12
C CYS A 12 -6.67 -8.04 7.80
N ARG A 13 -6.56 -8.14 9.13
CA ARG A 13 -5.72 -7.26 9.95
C ARG A 13 -4.24 -7.29 9.54
N LEU A 14 -3.74 -8.42 9.05
CA LEU A 14 -2.37 -8.54 8.59
C LEU A 14 -2.11 -7.66 7.37
N ASN A 15 -3.03 -7.64 6.39
CA ASN A 15 -2.90 -6.78 5.22
C ASN A 15 -2.87 -5.30 5.60
N SER A 16 -3.66 -4.88 6.59
CA SER A 16 -3.60 -3.49 7.09
C SER A 16 -2.25 -3.14 7.71
N TYR A 17 -1.66 -4.06 8.46
CA TYR A 17 -0.32 -3.88 9.03
C TYR A 17 0.75 -3.78 7.92
N GLU A 18 0.70 -4.68 6.95
CA GLU A 18 1.61 -4.67 5.80
C GLU A 18 1.49 -3.40 4.97
N SER A 19 0.27 -2.89 4.78
CA SER A 19 0.03 -1.65 4.02
C SER A 19 0.71 -0.41 4.63
N GLU A 20 0.88 -0.35 5.95
CA GLU A 20 1.65 0.75 6.57
C GLU A 20 3.15 0.62 6.31
N ILE A 21 3.69 -0.60 6.28
CA ILE A 21 5.07 -0.86 5.86
C ILE A 21 5.24 -0.50 4.37
N MET A 22 4.29 -0.89 3.52
CA MET A 22 4.29 -0.56 2.09
C MET A 22 4.27 0.96 1.87
N ARG A 23 3.55 1.73 2.68
CA ARG A 23 3.52 3.20 2.62
C ARG A 23 4.90 3.80 2.87
N ALA A 24 5.60 3.32 3.91
CA ALA A 24 6.94 3.78 4.23
C ALA A 24 7.92 3.48 3.09
N HIS A 25 7.85 2.28 2.51
CA HIS A 25 8.69 1.92 1.37
C HIS A 25 8.37 2.73 0.10
N ALA A 26 7.09 2.96 -0.20
CA ALA A 26 6.70 3.78 -1.34
C ALA A 26 7.23 5.21 -1.21
N ALA A 27 7.12 5.81 -0.02
CA ALA A 27 7.67 7.14 0.26
C ALA A 27 9.21 7.17 0.13
N GLN A 28 9.92 6.18 0.69
CA GLN A 28 11.38 6.09 0.59
C GLN A 28 11.87 5.89 -0.85
N ALA A 29 11.10 5.16 -1.67
CA ALA A 29 11.42 4.93 -3.07
C ALA A 29 11.06 6.13 -3.98
N GLY A 30 10.40 7.16 -3.46
CA GLY A 30 9.85 8.25 -4.28
C GLY A 30 8.81 7.75 -5.28
N LEU A 31 8.08 6.68 -4.92
CA LEU A 31 7.05 6.11 -5.77
C LEU A 31 5.80 7.01 -5.74
N ASP A 32 5.74 7.90 -6.71
CA ASP A 32 4.62 8.81 -6.92
C ASP A 32 3.70 8.34 -8.05
N ASP A 33 2.45 8.80 -8.03
CA ASP A 33 1.44 8.55 -9.07
C ASP A 33 1.12 7.05 -9.30
N ALA A 34 1.28 6.24 -8.26
CA ALA A 34 1.00 4.80 -8.27
C ALA A 34 -0.23 4.42 -7.44
N VAL A 35 -0.92 3.36 -7.86
CA VAL A 35 -1.98 2.71 -7.06
C VAL A 35 -1.54 1.30 -6.71
N ILE A 36 -1.50 0.99 -5.41
CA ILE A 36 -1.15 -0.32 -4.89
C ILE A 36 -2.40 -0.99 -4.32
N VAL A 37 -2.73 -2.18 -4.79
CA VAL A 37 -3.86 -2.97 -4.30
C VAL A 37 -3.31 -4.15 -3.50
N ASN A 38 -3.40 -4.07 -2.16
CA ASN A 38 -3.01 -5.16 -1.27
C ASN A 38 -4.25 -6.02 -0.98
N SER A 39 -4.27 -7.25 -1.48
CA SER A 39 -5.37 -8.18 -1.26
C SER A 39 -4.91 -9.57 -0.82
N CYS A 40 -5.78 -10.30 -0.15
CA CYS A 40 -5.52 -11.69 0.24
C CYS A 40 -6.47 -12.67 -0.49
N ALA A 41 -5.94 -13.80 -0.92
CA ALA A 41 -6.65 -14.82 -1.72
C ALA A 41 -7.28 -15.93 -0.87
N VAL A 42 -7.25 -15.81 0.46
CA VAL A 42 -7.87 -16.80 1.35
C VAL A 42 -9.34 -16.46 1.55
N THR A 43 -10.18 -17.49 1.54
CA THR A 43 -11.63 -17.38 1.82
C THR A 43 -11.90 -17.23 3.30
#